data_AF-F8TRT4-F1
#
_entry.id   AF-F8TRT4-F1
#
_cell.length_a   1.000
_cell.length_b   1.000
_cell.length_c   1.000
_cell.angle_alpha   90.00
_cell.angle_beta   90.00
_cell.angle_gamma   90.00
#
_symmetry.space_group_name_H-M   'P 1'
#
loop_
_entity.id
_entity.type
_entity.pdbx_description
1 polymer ?
#
loop_
_entity_poly.entity_id
_entity_poly.type
_entity_poly.pdbx_seq_one_letter_code
_entity_poly.pdbx_strand_id
1 'polypeptide(L)'
;DAKRMVVRKQGPGVVTAGEIQTVGDIEILNPEHVICTLDEGAEIRMEFTVNNGKGYVPAERNRAEDAPIGLIPVDSLYSPVKKVSYKVENTREGQVLDYDKLSMSIETDGSISGEDAVAFAARILQDQLGVFVNFDEPQKEAEEEAVTELAFNPALLKKVDELELSVRSANCLKNDNIVYIGDLIQKTEAEMLRTPNFGRKSLNEIKEVLASMGL
;
A
#
# COMPACT_ATOMS: atom_id res chain seq x y z
N ASP A 1 -4.63 5.75 -11.03
CA ASP A 1 -5.05 5.28 -12.37
C ASP A 1 -6.53 5.49 -12.59
N ALA A 2 -6.85 5.81 -13.84
CA ALA A 2 -8.21 6.02 -14.30
C ALA A 2 -8.94 4.68 -14.46
N LYS A 3 -10.10 4.54 -13.82
CA LYS A 3 -10.91 3.32 -13.87
C LYS A 3 -12.15 3.55 -14.75
N ARG A 4 -12.40 2.63 -15.66
CA ARG A 4 -13.49 2.72 -16.64
C ARG A 4 -14.70 1.93 -16.18
N MET A 5 -15.87 2.55 -16.27
CA MET A 5 -17.16 1.98 -15.88
C MET A 5 -18.15 2.01 -17.03
N VAL A 6 -19.13 1.12 -17.00
CA VAL A 6 -20.17 1.02 -18.03
C VAL A 6 -21.53 0.92 -17.37
N VAL A 7 -22.51 1.66 -17.90
CA VAL A 7 -23.93 1.45 -17.59
C VAL A 7 -24.66 1.11 -18.88
N ARG A 8 -25.48 0.05 -18.84
CA ARG A 8 -26.27 -0.41 -19.97
C ARG A 8 -27.66 -0.81 -19.53
N LYS A 9 -28.69 -0.38 -20.25
CA LYS A 9 -30.08 -0.77 -20.01
C LYS A 9 -30.89 -0.71 -21.30
N GLN A 10 -31.84 -1.62 -21.43
CA GLN A 10 -32.74 -1.72 -22.57
C GLN A 10 -34.18 -1.87 -22.09
N GLY A 11 -35.11 -1.22 -22.80
CA GLY A 11 -36.53 -1.24 -22.47
C GLY A 11 -36.92 -0.14 -21.47
N PRO A 12 -38.24 0.04 -21.26
CA PRO A 12 -38.76 1.13 -20.46
C PRO A 12 -38.37 0.99 -18.98
N GLY A 13 -37.97 2.11 -18.35
CA GLY A 13 -37.67 2.15 -16.92
C GLY A 13 -36.63 3.18 -16.51
N VAL A 14 -36.45 3.33 -15.19
CA VAL A 14 -35.49 4.26 -14.58
C VAL A 14 -34.11 3.61 -14.51
N VAL A 15 -33.08 4.28 -15.01
CA VAL A 15 -31.68 3.87 -14.89
C VAL A 15 -31.11 4.49 -13.62
N THR A 16 -30.63 3.67 -12.68
CA THR A 16 -30.05 4.13 -11.42
C THR A 16 -28.54 3.86 -11.34
N ALA A 17 -27.86 4.50 -10.40
CA ALA A 17 -26.44 4.29 -10.15
C ALA A 17 -26.11 2.84 -9.75
N GLY A 18 -27.05 2.13 -9.12
CA GLY A 18 -26.89 0.70 -8.79
C GLY A 18 -26.78 -0.22 -10.02
N GLU A 19 -27.15 0.25 -11.22
CA GLU A 19 -27.01 -0.51 -12.47
C GLU A 19 -25.65 -0.31 -13.15
N ILE A 20 -24.77 0.52 -12.58
CA ILE A 20 -23.41 0.74 -13.05
C ILE A 20 -22.59 -0.53 -12.83
N GLN A 21 -21.94 -1.00 -13.88
CA GLN A 21 -20.98 -2.09 -13.81
C GLN A 21 -19.66 -1.54 -13.30
N THR A 22 -19.40 -1.78 -12.02
CA THR A 22 -18.15 -1.41 -11.36
C THR A 22 -17.04 -2.41 -11.69
N VAL A 23 -15.79 -1.96 -11.58
CA VAL A 23 -14.60 -2.78 -11.80
C VAL A 23 -13.63 -2.63 -10.63
N GLY A 24 -13.10 -3.75 -10.14
CA GLY A 24 -12.15 -3.78 -9.02
C GLY A 24 -12.77 -3.23 -7.72
N ASP A 25 -11.98 -2.43 -6.99
CA ASP A 25 -12.31 -1.96 -5.63
C ASP A 25 -13.15 -0.67 -5.60
N ILE A 26 -14.09 -0.50 -6.54
CA ILE A 26 -14.95 0.71 -6.55
C ILE A 26 -16.31 0.39 -5.95
N GLU A 27 -16.71 1.19 -4.98
CA GLU A 27 -18.01 1.14 -4.32
C GLU A 27 -18.85 2.36 -4.69
N ILE A 28 -20.15 2.15 -4.90
CA ILE A 28 -21.12 3.20 -5.18
C ILE A 28 -21.90 3.44 -3.89
N LEU A 29 -21.73 4.63 -3.31
CA LEU A 29 -22.33 4.95 -2.00
C LEU A 29 -23.84 5.28 -2.08
N ASN A 30 -24.33 5.72 -3.25
CA ASN A 30 -25.71 6.14 -3.49
C ASN A 30 -26.36 5.37 -4.66
N PRO A 31 -26.58 4.05 -4.54
CA PRO A 31 -27.06 3.20 -5.63
C PRO A 31 -28.46 3.58 -6.16
N GLU A 32 -29.27 4.25 -5.36
CA GLU A 32 -30.61 4.75 -5.72
C GLU A 32 -30.61 6.00 -6.59
N HIS A 33 -29.44 6.63 -6.81
CA HIS A 33 -29.36 7.86 -7.59
C HIS A 33 -29.84 7.64 -9.03
N VAL A 34 -30.83 8.42 -9.46
CA VAL A 34 -31.40 8.32 -10.81
C VAL A 34 -30.48 9.04 -11.80
N ILE A 35 -30.08 8.32 -12.85
CA ILE A 35 -29.25 8.87 -13.94
C ILE A 35 -30.16 9.39 -15.06
N CYS A 36 -31.07 8.56 -15.55
CA CYS A 36 -32.04 8.92 -16.60
C CYS A 36 -33.23 7.94 -16.61
N THR A 37 -34.23 8.23 -17.46
CA THR A 37 -35.39 7.37 -17.69
C THR A 37 -35.45 6.98 -19.16
N LEU A 38 -35.77 5.72 -19.45
CA LEU A 38 -35.92 5.18 -20.79
C LEU A 38 -37.40 4.91 -21.11
N ASP A 39 -37.79 5.24 -22.34
CA ASP A 39 -39.12 4.93 -22.90
C ASP A 39 -39.13 3.55 -23.60
N GLU A 40 -40.30 3.12 -24.05
CA GLU A 40 -40.47 1.87 -24.80
C GLU A 40 -39.59 1.84 -26.05
N GLY A 41 -38.81 0.76 -26.21
CA GLY A 41 -37.90 0.59 -27.35
C GLY A 41 -36.59 1.37 -27.26
N ALA A 42 -36.35 2.13 -26.18
CA ALA A 42 -35.08 2.81 -25.95
C ALA A 42 -34.00 1.89 -25.38
N GLU A 43 -32.75 2.15 -25.76
CA GLU A 43 -31.56 1.50 -25.22
C GLU A 43 -30.51 2.57 -24.89
N ILE A 44 -29.81 2.40 -23.78
CA ILE A 44 -28.69 3.23 -23.40
C ILE A 44 -27.45 2.38 -23.12
N ARG A 45 -26.31 2.86 -23.61
CA ARG A 45 -24.99 2.36 -23.25
C ARG A 45 -24.08 3.56 -23.08
N MET A 46 -23.63 3.79 -21.85
CA MET A 46 -22.68 4.85 -21.53
C MET A 46 -21.42 4.23 -20.93
N GLU A 47 -20.29 4.77 -21.36
CA GLU A 47 -18.98 4.45 -20.81
C GLU A 47 -18.38 5.73 -20.25
N PHE A 48 -17.90 5.68 -19.02
CA PHE A 48 -17.32 6.82 -18.35
C PHE A 48 -16.11 6.40 -17.53
N THR A 49 -15.27 7.37 -17.21
CA THR A 49 -14.01 7.15 -16.49
C THR A 49 -14.05 7.89 -15.16
N VAL A 50 -13.67 7.20 -14.10
CA VAL A 50 -13.59 7.73 -12.74
C VAL A 50 -12.13 7.75 -12.32
N ASN A 51 -11.71 8.88 -11.74
CA ASN A 51 -10.35 9.12 -11.28
C ASN A 51 -10.36 9.50 -9.80
N ASN A 52 -9.26 9.24 -9.10
CA ASN A 52 -8.99 9.86 -7.80
C ASN A 52 -8.28 11.19 -8.03
N GLY A 53 -8.74 12.24 -7.36
CA GLY A 53 -8.20 13.59 -7.48
C GLY A 53 -8.39 14.39 -6.21
N LYS A 54 -8.10 15.69 -6.28
CA LYS A 54 -8.29 16.63 -5.18
C LYS A 54 -8.96 17.90 -5.70
N GLY A 55 -9.91 18.43 -4.96
CA GLY A 55 -10.58 19.69 -5.28
C GLY A 55 -11.49 19.59 -6.51
N TYR A 56 -11.40 20.57 -7.40
CA TYR A 56 -12.24 20.69 -8.59
C TYR A 56 -11.37 20.76 -9.84
N VAL A 57 -11.76 20.01 -10.87
CA VAL A 57 -11.13 20.02 -12.19
C VAL A 57 -12.19 20.35 -13.24
N PRO A 58 -12.05 21.47 -13.97
CA PRO A 58 -13.00 21.83 -15.02
C PRO A 58 -12.90 20.86 -16.20
N ALA A 59 -14.01 20.68 -16.92
CA ALA A 59 -14.16 19.76 -18.04
C ALA A 59 -13.08 19.94 -19.12
N GLU A 60 -12.65 21.18 -19.37
CA GLU A 60 -11.60 21.49 -20.34
C GLU A 60 -10.27 20.78 -20.04
N ARG A 61 -9.92 20.63 -18.75
CA ARG A 61 -8.71 19.90 -18.32
C ARG A 61 -8.86 18.39 -18.38
N ASN A 62 -10.09 17.89 -18.45
CA ASN A 62 -10.39 16.46 -18.59
C ASN A 62 -10.40 15.99 -20.05
N ARG A 63 -10.32 16.91 -21.02
CA ARG A 63 -10.20 16.56 -22.43
C ARG A 63 -8.74 16.35 -22.81
N ALA A 64 -8.37 15.11 -23.10
CA ALA A 64 -7.08 14.79 -23.69
C ALA A 64 -6.99 15.30 -25.15
N GLU A 65 -5.78 15.62 -25.63
CA GLU A 65 -5.56 16.07 -27.01
C GLU A 65 -5.94 15.00 -28.04
N ASP A 66 -5.84 13.72 -27.67
CA ASP A 66 -6.20 12.55 -28.45
C ASP A 66 -7.61 12.01 -28.15
N ALA A 67 -8.48 12.83 -27.55
CA ALA A 67 -9.83 12.41 -27.18
C ALA A 67 -10.64 11.89 -28.38
N PRO A 68 -11.28 10.71 -28.26
CA PRO A 68 -12.08 10.15 -29.33
C PRO A 68 -13.33 11.01 -29.60
N ILE A 69 -13.81 10.95 -30.84
CA ILE A 69 -15.07 11.59 -31.24
C ILE A 69 -16.21 10.96 -30.42
N GLY A 70 -17.00 11.82 -29.76
CA GLY A 70 -18.09 11.40 -28.87
C GLY A 70 -17.73 11.45 -27.38
N LEU A 71 -16.48 11.74 -27.00
CA LEU A 71 -16.14 12.03 -25.61
C LEU A 71 -16.75 13.37 -25.17
N ILE A 72 -17.64 13.32 -24.18
CA ILE A 72 -18.18 14.50 -23.52
C ILE A 72 -17.41 14.69 -22.21
N PRO A 73 -16.47 15.65 -22.12
CA PRO A 73 -15.80 15.94 -20.86
C PRO A 73 -16.80 16.57 -19.89
N VAL A 74 -16.70 16.16 -18.63
CA VAL A 74 -17.49 16.70 -17.52
C VAL A 74 -16.56 17.25 -16.45
N ASP A 75 -17.05 18.20 -15.67
CA ASP A 75 -16.33 18.68 -14.50
C ASP A 75 -16.16 17.55 -13.48
N SER A 76 -15.04 17.53 -12.78
CA SER A 76 -14.78 16.57 -11.71
C SER A 76 -14.70 17.27 -10.37
N LEU A 77 -15.58 16.87 -9.45
CA LEU A 77 -15.61 17.33 -8.07
C LEU A 77 -15.12 16.21 -7.16
N TYR A 78 -13.92 16.35 -6.61
CA TYR A 78 -13.28 15.40 -5.70
C TYR A 78 -13.42 15.86 -4.23
N SER A 79 -14.60 16.37 -3.86
CA SER A 79 -14.87 16.87 -2.51
C SER A 79 -15.91 16.00 -1.81
N PRO A 80 -15.53 15.23 -0.78
CA PRO A 80 -16.49 14.43 -0.01
C PRO A 80 -17.26 15.27 1.01
N VAL A 81 -16.84 16.52 1.26
CA VAL A 81 -17.52 17.47 2.16
C VAL A 81 -18.44 18.38 1.34
N LYS A 82 -19.72 18.44 1.73
CA LYS A 82 -20.76 19.25 1.07
C LYS A 82 -20.93 20.61 1.72
N LYS A 83 -20.92 20.65 3.06
CA LYS A 83 -21.19 21.87 3.82
C LYS A 83 -20.45 21.87 5.13
N VAL A 84 -19.91 23.03 5.48
CA VAL A 84 -19.29 23.29 6.78
C VAL A 84 -19.86 24.58 7.33
N SER A 85 -20.27 24.56 8.59
CA SER A 85 -20.58 25.76 9.36
C SER A 85 -19.87 25.70 10.70
N TYR A 86 -19.51 26.87 11.23
CA TYR A 86 -18.86 26.98 12.53
C TYR A 86 -19.41 28.17 13.31
N LYS A 87 -19.34 28.06 14.63
CA LYS A 87 -19.71 29.12 15.57
C LYS A 87 -18.70 29.15 16.69
N VAL A 88 -18.20 30.34 17.01
CA VAL A 88 -17.32 30.57 18.16
C VAL A 88 -18.13 31.32 19.21
N GLU A 89 -18.12 30.81 20.43
CA GLU A 89 -18.83 31.40 21.57
C GLU A 89 -17.96 31.34 22.82
N ASN A 90 -18.00 32.39 23.65
CA ASN A 90 -17.31 32.36 24.93
C ASN A 90 -17.87 31.23 25.79
N THR A 91 -16.99 30.46 26.42
CA THR A 91 -17.36 29.37 27.29
C THR A 91 -16.67 29.50 28.63
N ARG A 92 -17.37 29.06 29.67
CA ARG A 92 -16.83 29.01 31.02
C ARG A 92 -16.47 27.58 31.35
N GLU A 93 -15.21 27.34 31.66
CA GLU A 93 -14.75 26.05 32.15
C GLU A 93 -14.37 26.19 33.63
N GLY A 94 -15.27 25.74 34.52
CA GLY A 94 -15.07 25.84 35.96
C GLY A 94 -15.02 27.30 36.46
N GLN A 95 -13.84 27.74 36.91
CA GLN A 95 -13.62 29.10 37.45
C GLN A 95 -13.03 30.07 36.41
N VAL A 96 -12.63 29.56 35.25
CA VAL A 96 -11.94 30.30 34.18
C VAL A 96 -12.98 30.75 33.14
N LEU A 97 -12.94 32.03 32.76
CA LEU A 97 -13.99 32.73 32.00
C LEU A 97 -13.55 33.15 30.59
N ASP A 98 -12.29 32.92 30.21
CA ASP A 98 -11.62 33.45 29.02
C ASP A 98 -11.38 32.40 27.93
N TYR A 99 -12.12 31.29 27.94
CA TYR A 99 -12.06 30.29 26.88
C TYR A 99 -13.10 30.52 25.80
N ASP A 100 -12.70 30.18 24.57
CA ASP A 100 -13.58 30.15 23.41
C ASP A 100 -13.98 28.70 23.09
N LYS A 101 -15.27 28.47 22.89
CA LYS A 101 -15.80 27.21 22.37
C LYS A 101 -16.07 27.33 20.88
N LEU A 102 -15.38 26.50 20.10
CA LEU A 102 -15.66 26.28 18.70
C LEU A 102 -16.67 25.13 18.54
N SER A 103 -17.81 25.40 17.90
CA SER A 103 -18.77 24.39 17.49
C SER A 103 -18.81 24.32 15.96
N MET A 104 -18.50 23.16 15.39
CA MET A 104 -18.51 22.94 13.94
C MET A 104 -19.60 21.93 13.56
N SER A 105 -20.30 22.18 12.46
CA SER A 105 -21.24 21.24 11.84
C SER A 105 -20.76 20.95 10.42
N ILE A 106 -20.51 19.68 10.14
CA ILE A 106 -19.90 19.20 8.90
C ILE A 106 -20.85 18.17 8.28
N GLU A 107 -21.22 18.40 7.02
CA GLU A 107 -22.06 17.51 6.24
C GLU A 107 -21.21 16.89 5.11
N THR A 108 -21.10 15.57 5.11
CA THR A 108 -20.34 14.81 4.10
C THR A 108 -21.29 14.03 3.18
N ASP A 109 -20.76 13.51 2.08
CA ASP A 109 -21.47 12.63 1.14
C ASP A 109 -21.49 11.15 1.55
N GLY A 110 -20.89 10.81 2.70
CA GLY A 110 -20.75 9.45 3.19
C GLY A 110 -19.41 8.78 2.86
N SER A 111 -18.58 9.37 1.98
CA SER A 111 -17.29 8.80 1.62
C SER A 111 -16.27 8.86 2.76
N ILE A 112 -16.40 9.85 3.64
CA ILE A 112 -15.61 9.99 4.88
C ILE A 112 -16.51 10.47 6.01
N SER A 113 -16.13 10.16 7.26
CA SER A 113 -16.78 10.72 8.43
C SER A 113 -16.41 12.21 8.61
N GLY A 114 -17.24 12.96 9.32
CA GLY A 114 -16.94 14.36 9.64
C GLY A 114 -15.70 14.51 10.52
N GLU A 115 -15.46 13.56 11.43
CA GLU A 115 -14.27 13.52 12.29
C GLU A 115 -12.99 13.30 11.47
N ASP A 116 -13.02 12.32 10.57
CA ASP A 116 -11.89 12.05 9.67
C ASP A 116 -11.61 13.24 8.75
N ALA A 117 -12.67 13.90 8.25
CA ALA A 117 -12.52 15.10 7.43
C ALA A 117 -11.75 16.21 8.17
N VAL A 118 -12.03 16.42 9.46
CA VAL A 118 -11.30 17.38 10.31
C VAL A 118 -9.87 16.91 10.54
N ALA A 119 -9.64 15.62 10.80
CA ALA A 119 -8.31 15.07 11.00
C ALA A 119 -7.43 15.27 9.74
N PHE A 120 -7.95 14.97 8.55
CA PHE A 120 -7.27 15.23 7.28
C PHE A 120 -7.00 16.72 7.08
N ALA A 121 -7.96 17.60 7.38
CA ALA A 121 -7.78 19.04 7.28
C ALA A 121 -6.68 19.56 8.24
N ALA A 122 -6.64 19.05 9.47
CA ALA A 122 -5.61 19.38 10.45
C ALA A 122 -4.22 18.94 9.98
N ARG A 123 -4.11 17.74 9.39
CA ARG A 123 -2.85 17.27 8.81
C ARG A 123 -2.37 18.16 7.67
N ILE A 124 -3.27 18.52 6.75
CA ILE A 124 -2.95 19.44 5.65
C ILE A 124 -2.47 20.78 6.21
N LEU A 125 -3.14 21.31 7.25
CA LEU A 125 -2.75 22.56 7.89
C LEU A 125 -1.35 22.48 8.53
N GLN A 126 -1.02 21.38 9.21
CA GLN A 126 0.32 21.13 9.75
C GLN A 126 1.38 21.12 8.66
N ASP A 127 1.14 20.38 7.57
CA ASP A 127 2.07 20.30 6.44
C ASP A 127 2.29 21.69 5.80
N GLN A 128 1.25 22.53 5.70
CA GLN A 128 1.38 23.92 5.20
C GLN A 128 2.14 24.83 6.18
N LEU A 129 1.94 24.65 7.50
CA LEU A 129 2.63 25.45 8.51
C LEU A 129 4.10 25.06 8.68
N GLY A 130 4.47 23.83 8.31
CA GLY A 130 5.85 23.34 8.38
C GLY A 130 6.86 24.23 7.65
N VAL A 131 6.46 24.90 6.55
CA VAL A 131 7.33 25.83 5.81
C VAL A 131 7.74 27.05 6.64
N PHE A 132 6.96 27.42 7.65
CA PHE A 132 7.25 28.54 8.55
C PHE A 132 8.09 28.14 9.77
N VAL A 133 8.26 26.84 10.02
CA VAL A 133 9.09 26.34 11.11
C VAL A 133 10.55 26.46 10.66
N ASN A 134 11.27 27.40 11.25
CA ASN A 134 12.63 27.78 10.86
C ASN A 134 13.73 27.01 11.61
N PHE A 135 13.35 25.98 12.35
CA PHE A 135 14.23 25.05 13.04
C PHE A 135 13.78 23.62 12.69
N ASP A 136 14.73 22.72 12.49
CA ASP A 136 14.37 21.30 12.37
C ASP A 136 13.78 20.86 13.71
N GLU A 137 12.49 20.49 13.73
CA GLU A 137 11.97 19.70 14.83
C GLU A 137 12.85 18.44 14.93
N PRO A 138 13.33 18.06 16.13
CA PRO A 138 14.00 16.78 16.28
C PRO A 138 13.00 15.73 15.83
N GLN A 139 13.24 15.17 14.64
CA GLN A 139 12.50 14.00 14.19
C GLN A 139 12.67 12.99 15.31
N LYS A 140 11.55 12.54 15.91
CA LYS A 140 11.59 11.25 16.58
C LYS A 140 12.15 10.32 15.53
N GLU A 141 13.39 9.88 15.72
CA GLU A 141 13.93 8.75 15.01
C GLU A 141 12.80 7.75 15.04
N ALA A 142 12.22 7.47 13.87
CA ALA A 142 11.38 6.29 13.75
C ALA A 142 12.29 5.21 14.30
N GLU A 143 11.86 4.55 15.39
CA GLU A 143 12.48 3.29 15.76
C GLU A 143 12.36 2.47 14.48
N GLU A 144 13.45 2.40 13.70
CA GLU A 144 13.62 1.36 12.74
C GLU A 144 13.31 0.13 13.57
N GLU A 145 12.20 -0.54 13.27
CA GLU A 145 11.92 -1.85 13.84
C GLU A 145 13.19 -2.62 13.59
N ALA A 146 14.01 -2.76 14.64
CA ALA A 146 15.30 -3.36 14.54
C ALA A 146 14.97 -4.74 14.02
N VAL A 147 15.28 -4.96 12.73
CA VAL A 147 15.16 -6.26 12.09
C VAL A 147 15.89 -7.15 13.05
N THR A 148 15.13 -7.99 13.76
CA THR A 148 15.66 -8.84 14.80
C THR A 148 16.88 -9.50 14.19
N GLU A 149 18.08 -9.16 14.69
CA GLU A 149 19.29 -9.82 14.25
C GLU A 149 18.98 -11.30 14.37
N LEU A 150 18.93 -11.99 13.22
CA LEU A 150 18.66 -13.41 13.19
C LEU A 150 19.59 -14.03 14.23
N ALA A 151 19.03 -14.75 15.21
CA ALA A 151 19.78 -15.29 16.36
C ALA A 151 20.85 -16.34 15.96
N PHE A 152 21.13 -16.47 14.66
CA PHE A 152 22.05 -17.40 14.06
C PHE A 152 22.80 -16.73 12.90
N ASN A 153 24.06 -17.10 12.72
CA ASN A 153 24.93 -16.54 11.69
C ASN A 153 24.30 -16.78 10.28
N PRO A 154 24.10 -15.74 9.45
CA PRO A 154 23.56 -15.86 8.09
C PRO A 154 24.34 -16.84 7.20
N ALA A 155 25.60 -17.10 7.52
CA ALA A 155 26.44 -18.08 6.83
C ALA A 155 25.85 -19.50 6.88
N LEU A 156 25.05 -19.86 7.90
CA LEU A 156 24.46 -21.19 8.03
C LEU A 156 23.44 -21.51 6.93
N LEU A 157 22.81 -20.49 6.34
CA LEU A 157 21.83 -20.61 5.25
C LEU A 157 22.46 -20.69 3.86
N LYS A 158 23.78 -20.48 3.74
CA LYS A 158 24.49 -20.57 2.46
C LYS A 158 24.63 -22.02 2.03
N LYS A 159 24.65 -22.24 0.72
CA LYS A 159 24.86 -23.55 0.14
C LYS A 159 26.33 -23.95 0.20
N VAL A 160 26.58 -25.24 0.41
CA VAL A 160 27.94 -25.80 0.39
C VAL A 160 28.63 -25.62 -0.98
N ASP A 161 27.86 -25.54 -2.07
CA ASP A 161 28.38 -25.27 -3.42
C ASP A 161 29.03 -23.88 -3.55
N GLU A 162 28.73 -22.94 -2.64
CA GLU A 162 29.38 -21.61 -2.59
C GLU A 162 30.73 -21.64 -1.86
N LEU A 163 31.04 -22.74 -1.17
CA LEU A 163 32.37 -22.96 -0.62
C LEU A 163 33.29 -23.36 -1.78
N GLU A 164 34.43 -22.67 -1.92
CA GLU A 164 35.46 -22.96 -2.94
C GLU A 164 36.23 -24.27 -2.64
N LEU A 165 35.50 -25.36 -2.44
CA LEU A 165 36.04 -26.68 -2.15
C LEU A 165 36.49 -27.39 -3.43
N SER A 166 37.41 -28.33 -3.27
CA SER A 166 37.78 -29.22 -4.37
C SER A 166 36.57 -29.99 -4.91
N VAL A 167 36.61 -30.27 -6.22
CA VAL A 167 35.57 -30.99 -6.96
C VAL A 167 35.23 -32.35 -6.31
N ARG A 168 36.19 -32.98 -5.62
CA ARG A 168 35.95 -34.23 -4.88
C ARG A 168 35.13 -34.00 -3.62
N SER A 169 35.49 -33.00 -2.82
CA SER A 169 34.81 -32.65 -1.56
C SER A 169 33.36 -32.21 -1.81
N ALA A 170 33.12 -31.36 -2.82
CA ALA A 170 31.77 -30.89 -3.17
C ALA A 170 30.85 -32.05 -3.62
N ASN A 171 31.35 -32.95 -4.48
CA ASN A 171 30.57 -34.10 -4.94
C ASN A 171 30.28 -35.11 -3.82
N CYS A 172 31.20 -35.32 -2.89
CA CYS A 172 30.96 -36.17 -1.73
C CYS A 172 29.88 -35.60 -0.81
N LEU A 173 29.89 -34.29 -0.54
CA LEU A 173 28.89 -33.63 0.30
C LEU A 173 27.50 -33.65 -0.34
N LYS A 174 27.43 -33.42 -1.65
CA LYS A 174 26.18 -33.52 -2.42
C LYS A 174 25.59 -34.92 -2.42
N ASN A 175 26.43 -35.96 -2.52
CA ASN A 175 25.99 -37.36 -2.46
C ASN A 175 25.48 -37.78 -1.07
N ASP A 176 25.95 -37.11 0.00
CA ASP A 176 25.50 -37.33 1.37
C ASP A 176 24.32 -36.42 1.79
N ASN A 177 23.68 -35.75 0.81
CA ASN A 177 22.58 -34.80 0.98
C ASN A 177 22.90 -33.61 1.91
N ILE A 178 24.16 -33.19 1.99
CA ILE A 178 24.57 -32.01 2.74
C ILE A 178 24.55 -30.81 1.80
N VAL A 179 23.50 -30.00 1.88
CA VAL A 179 23.24 -28.89 0.94
C VAL A 179 23.62 -27.55 1.53
N TYR A 180 23.41 -27.36 2.84
CA TYR A 180 23.68 -26.10 3.55
C TYR A 180 24.85 -26.21 4.51
N ILE A 181 25.50 -25.07 4.81
CA ILE A 181 26.60 -25.01 5.78
C ILE A 181 26.10 -25.40 7.19
N GLY A 182 24.86 -25.07 7.54
CA GLY A 182 24.24 -25.51 8.80
C GLY A 182 24.16 -27.03 8.96
N ASP A 183 23.99 -27.77 7.87
CA ASP A 183 23.95 -29.25 7.90
C ASP A 183 25.36 -29.84 8.07
N LEU A 184 26.37 -29.14 7.54
CA LEU A 184 27.77 -29.53 7.59
C LEU A 184 28.34 -29.46 9.01
N ILE A 185 28.01 -28.41 9.77
CA ILE A 185 28.53 -28.18 11.15
C ILE A 185 27.93 -29.17 12.16
N GLN A 186 26.73 -29.70 11.89
CA GLN A 186 26.09 -30.68 12.76
C GLN A 186 26.69 -32.09 12.66
N LYS A 187 27.57 -32.33 11.70
CA LYS A 187 28.16 -33.64 11.42
C LYS A 187 29.52 -33.79 12.07
N THR A 188 29.75 -34.94 12.70
CA THR A 188 31.04 -35.21 13.32
C THR A 188 32.08 -35.68 12.30
N GLU A 189 33.37 -35.46 12.59
CA GLU A 189 34.47 -35.89 11.73
C GLU A 189 34.46 -37.41 11.46
N ALA A 190 34.04 -38.19 12.46
CA ALA A 190 33.95 -39.64 12.36
C ALA A 190 32.84 -40.09 11.41
N GLU A 191 31.75 -39.32 11.29
CA GLU A 191 30.66 -39.58 10.34
C GLU A 191 31.08 -39.22 8.92
N MET A 192 31.75 -38.07 8.75
CA MET A 192 32.28 -37.62 7.46
C MET A 192 33.28 -38.62 6.85
N LEU A 193 34.14 -39.22 7.67
CA LEU A 193 35.11 -40.23 7.22
C LEU A 193 34.50 -41.58 6.86
N ARG A 194 33.21 -41.82 7.17
CA ARG A 194 32.49 -43.04 6.73
C ARG A 194 31.89 -42.89 5.35
N THR A 195 31.76 -41.66 4.84
CA THR A 195 31.19 -41.39 3.52
C THR A 195 32.11 -41.95 2.42
N PRO A 196 31.56 -42.70 1.45
CA PRO A 196 32.37 -43.32 0.40
C PRO A 196 33.09 -42.25 -0.42
N ASN A 197 34.38 -42.47 -0.67
CA ASN A 197 35.29 -41.56 -1.40
C ASN A 197 35.61 -40.24 -0.68
N PHE A 198 35.20 -40.07 0.59
CA PHE A 198 35.60 -38.95 1.43
C PHE A 198 36.89 -39.26 2.19
N GLY A 199 37.89 -38.37 2.11
CA GLY A 199 39.24 -38.63 2.62
C GLY A 199 39.75 -37.55 3.58
N ARG A 200 40.85 -37.86 4.30
CA ARG A 200 41.48 -36.94 5.27
C ARG A 200 41.88 -35.59 4.65
N LYS A 201 42.22 -35.55 3.36
CA LYS A 201 42.55 -34.31 2.64
C LYS A 201 41.33 -33.40 2.46
N SER A 202 40.17 -33.97 2.11
CA SER A 202 38.89 -33.26 2.01
C SER A 202 38.38 -32.77 3.36
N LEU A 203 38.61 -33.55 4.42
CA LEU A 203 38.26 -33.16 5.79
C LEU A 203 39.04 -31.91 6.24
N ASN A 204 40.35 -31.86 5.97
CA ASN A 204 41.17 -30.70 6.33
C ASN A 204 40.79 -29.45 5.52
N GLU A 205 40.51 -29.61 4.24
CA GLU A 205 40.04 -28.53 3.36
C GLU A 205 38.76 -27.86 3.89
N ILE A 206 37.78 -28.67 4.33
CA ILE A 206 36.54 -28.15 4.93
C ILE A 206 36.80 -27.43 6.25
N LYS A 207 37.68 -27.97 7.10
CA LYS A 207 38.01 -27.32 8.39
C LYS A 207 38.67 -25.96 8.20
N GLU A 208 39.56 -25.83 7.22
CA GLU A 208 40.21 -24.55 6.92
C GLU A 208 39.20 -23.51 6.43
N VAL A 209 38.26 -23.91 5.57
CA VAL A 209 37.21 -23.03 5.07
C VAL A 209 36.21 -22.64 6.16
N LEU A 210 35.75 -23.59 6.99
CA LEU A 210 34.85 -23.29 8.12
C LEU A 210 35.52 -22.38 9.16
N ALA A 211 36.79 -22.63 9.48
CA ALA A 211 37.57 -21.77 10.36
C ALA A 211 37.74 -20.35 9.81
N SER A 212 37.88 -20.19 8.49
CA SER A 212 37.93 -18.87 7.84
C SER A 212 36.61 -18.09 7.94
N MET A 213 35.48 -18.79 8.11
CA MET A 213 34.14 -18.22 8.27
C MET A 213 33.74 -18.04 9.75
N GLY A 214 34.62 -18.39 10.69
CA GLY A 214 34.38 -18.30 12.13
C GLY A 214 33.36 -19.31 12.65
N LEU A 215 33.26 -20.47 12.00
CA LEU A 215 32.30 -21.55 12.28
C LEU A 215 33.00 -22.85 12.71
#